data_AF-F9P7V2-F1
#
_entry.id   AF-F9P7V2-F1
#
_cell.length_a   1.000
_cell.length_b   1.000
_cell.length_c   1.000
_cell.angle_alpha   90.00
_cell.angle_beta   90.00
_cell.angle_gamma   90.00
#
_symmetry.space_group_name_H-M   'P 1'
#
loop_
_entity.id
_entity.type
_entity.pdbx_description
1 polymer ?
#
loop_
_entity_poly.entity_id
_entity_poly.type
_entity_poly.pdbx_seq_one_letter_code
_entity_poly.pdbx_strand_id
1 'polypeptide(L)' 'MAYSGYIGRPIHDPDLQPRENMTLEEYRTGKSSAIMHFYEKLLKLKDMMNTAAAQKMAESRHRFLEEYLDQFYAEWNAKK' A
#
# COMPACT_ATOMS: atom_id res chain seq x y z
N MET A 1 -7.59 -0.63 -4.63
CA MET A 1 -7.81 -1.90 -5.37
C MET A 1 -8.38 -1.70 -6.77
N ALA A 2 -9.25 -0.71 -7.03
CA ALA A 2 -9.84 -0.49 -8.37
C ALA A 2 -8.80 -0.34 -9.50
N TYR A 3 -7.74 0.45 -9.29
CA TYR A 3 -6.69 0.62 -10.31
C TYR A 3 -5.92 -0.69 -10.59
N SER A 4 -5.55 -1.44 -9.54
CA SER A 4 -4.91 -2.75 -9.71
C SER A 4 -5.80 -3.71 -10.49
N GLY A 5 -7.11 -3.72 -10.24
CA GLY A 5 -8.07 -4.50 -11.02
C GLY A 5 -8.14 -4.07 -12.49
N TYR A 6 -8.17 -2.76 -12.77
CA TYR A 6 -8.15 -2.23 -14.14
C TYR A 6 -6.88 -2.62 -14.92
N ILE A 7 -5.72 -2.61 -14.26
CA ILE A 7 -4.42 -2.97 -14.87
C ILE A 7 -4.21 -4.50 -14.89
N GLY A 8 -5.07 -5.29 -14.23
CA GLY A 8 -4.92 -6.74 -14.14
C GLY A 8 -3.83 -7.21 -13.18
N ARG A 9 -3.48 -6.40 -12.18
CA ARG A 9 -2.54 -6.79 -11.11
C ARG A 9 -3.27 -7.55 -10.00
N PRO A 10 -2.66 -8.60 -9.42
CA PRO A 10 -3.25 -9.32 -8.30
C PRO A 10 -3.46 -8.41 -7.09
N ILE A 11 -4.44 -8.75 -6.25
CA ILE A 11 -4.67 -8.03 -5.00
C ILE A 11 -3.48 -8.23 -4.05
N HIS A 12 -3.09 -9.48 -3.84
CA HIS A 12 -1.97 -9.87 -3.00
C HIS A 12 -1.24 -11.06 -3.61
N ASP A 13 0.07 -11.12 -3.39
CA ASP A 13 0.96 -12.22 -3.78
C ASP A 13 1.98 -12.36 -2.64
N PRO A 14 1.92 -13.45 -1.85
CA PRO A 14 2.81 -13.64 -0.69
C PRO A 14 4.30 -13.77 -1.06
N ASP A 15 4.60 -14.17 -2.29
CA ASP A 15 5.98 -14.37 -2.74
C ASP A 15 6.65 -13.05 -3.16
N LEU A 16 5.87 -11.97 -3.32
CA LEU A 16 6.40 -10.64 -3.64
C LEU A 16 6.81 -9.86 -2.40
N GLN A 17 8.01 -9.28 -2.43
CA GLN A 17 8.61 -8.52 -1.31
C GLN A 17 8.61 -7.01 -1.58
N PRO A 18 8.24 -6.17 -0.59
CA PRO A 18 8.25 -4.71 -0.71
C PRO A 18 9.58 -4.17 -1.25
N ARG A 19 9.51 -3.39 -2.33
CA ARG A 19 10.68 -2.75 -2.90
C ARG A 19 10.90 -1.41 -2.20
N GLU A 20 12.08 -1.23 -1.61
CA GLU A 20 12.39 0.02 -0.89
C GLU A 20 12.94 1.11 -1.80
N ASN A 21 13.85 0.75 -2.70
CA ASN A 21 14.49 1.64 -3.66
C ASN A 21 14.09 1.20 -5.07
N MET A 22 13.42 2.09 -5.79
CA MET A 22 12.98 1.83 -7.16
C MET A 22 13.16 3.08 -8.02
N THR A 23 13.60 2.85 -9.25
CA THR A 23 13.52 3.87 -10.30
C THR A 23 12.07 4.12 -10.69
N LEU A 24 11.80 5.28 -11.29
CA LEU A 24 10.46 5.61 -11.79
C LEU A 24 9.95 4.57 -12.80
N GLU A 25 10.85 4.00 -13.60
CA GLU A 25 10.54 2.96 -14.56
C GLU A 25 10.11 1.67 -13.84
N GLU A 26 10.90 1.19 -12.88
CA GLU A 26 10.58 -0.01 -12.09
C GLU A 26 9.29 0.13 -11.28
N TYR A 27 8.98 1.33 -10.79
CA TYR A 27 7.70 1.61 -10.13
C TYR A 27 6.51 1.42 -11.09
N ARG A 28 6.66 1.89 -12.33
CA ARG A 28 5.60 1.86 -13.35
C ARG A 28 5.42 0.47 -13.97
N THR A 29 6.52 -0.21 -14.31
CA THR A 29 6.50 -1.46 -15.09
C THR A 29 6.72 -2.72 -14.26
N GLY A 30 7.29 -2.60 -13.07
CA GLY A 30 7.64 -3.77 -12.25
C GLY A 30 6.42 -4.54 -11.74
N LYS A 31 6.63 -5.85 -11.54
CA LYS A 31 5.63 -6.73 -10.91
C LYS A 31 5.35 -6.23 -9.49
N SER A 32 4.08 -6.03 -9.19
CA SER A 32 3.60 -5.57 -7.88
C SER A 32 2.14 -5.99 -7.73
N SER A 33 1.67 -6.05 -6.49
CA SER A 33 0.27 -6.31 -6.14
C SER A 33 -0.41 -5.06 -5.56
N ALA A 34 -1.73 -5.09 -5.41
CA ALA A 34 -2.44 -3.98 -4.77
C ALA A 34 -1.95 -3.74 -3.33
N ILE A 35 -1.71 -4.81 -2.56
CA ILE A 35 -1.21 -4.75 -1.19
C ILE A 35 0.24 -4.24 -1.16
N MET A 36 1.08 -4.63 -2.10
CA MET A 36 2.45 -4.11 -2.19
C MET A 36 2.49 -2.59 -2.32
N HIS A 37 1.59 -1.99 -3.11
CA HIS A 37 1.52 -0.54 -3.25
C HIS A 37 1.20 0.22 -1.95
N PHE A 38 0.61 -0.44 -0.94
CA PHE A 38 0.45 0.17 0.38
C PHE A 38 1.83 0.43 1.00
N TYR A 39 2.70 -0.57 1.01
CA TYR A 39 4.05 -0.48 1.58
C TYR A 39 5.00 0.35 0.73
N GLU A 40 4.95 0.16 -0.60
CA GLU A 40 5.84 0.88 -1.52
C GLU A 40 5.59 2.39 -1.49
N LYS A 41 4.33 2.81 -1.27
CA LYS A 41 3.93 4.22 -1.40
C LYS A 41 2.95 4.71 -0.35
N LEU A 42 1.75 4.12 -0.23
CA LEU A 42 0.64 4.77 0.48
C LEU A 42 0.95 5.04 1.96
N LEU A 43 1.60 4.08 2.63
CA LEU A 43 2.01 4.19 4.04
C LEU A 43 3.16 5.19 4.28
N LYS A 44 3.90 5.55 3.23
CA LYS A 44 4.98 6.55 3.30
C LYS A 44 4.47 7.99 3.14
N LEU A 45 3.25 8.17 2.61
CA LEU A 45 2.74 9.50 2.27
C LEU A 45 2.54 10.41 3.49
N LYS A 46 2.22 9.86 4.66
CA LYS A 46 1.98 10.68 5.86
C LYS A 46 3.19 11.53 6.25
N ASP A 47 4.39 11.02 6.04
CA ASP A 47 5.66 11.68 6.38
C ASP A 47 6.10 12.69 5.30
N MET A 48 5.42 12.69 4.15
CA MET A 48 5.69 13.56 3.00
C MET A 48 4.70 14.73 2.89
N MET A 49 3.87 14.96 3.92
CA MET A 49 2.89 16.04 3.92
C MET A 49 3.56 17.40 4.09
N ASN A 50 3.19 18.36 3.26
CA ASN A 50 3.83 19.69 3.23
C ASN A 50 3.35 20.65 4.33
N THR A 51 2.20 20.39 4.97
CA THR A 51 1.62 21.28 5.97
C THR A 51 1.24 20.52 7.24
N ALA A 52 1.29 21.19 8.39
CA ALA A 52 0.91 20.59 9.67
C ALA A 52 -0.55 20.10 9.68
N ALA A 53 -1.45 20.83 9.02
CA ALA A 53 -2.85 20.42 8.87
C ALA A 53 -2.96 19.14 8.03
N ALA A 54 -2.21 19.03 6.93
CA ALA A 54 -2.19 17.83 6.09
C ALA A 54 -1.60 16.64 6.84
N GLN A 55 -0.53 16.84 7.62
CA GLN A 55 0.07 15.80 8.44
C GLN A 55 -0.93 15.24 9.47
N LYS A 56 -1.66 16.12 10.17
CA LYS A 56 -2.70 15.71 11.14
C LYS A 56 -3.82 14.89 10.48
N MET A 57 -4.24 15.26 9.28
CA MET A 57 -5.22 14.48 8.52
C MET A 57 -4.65 13.17 7.98
N ALA A 58 -3.37 13.16 7.61
CA ALA A 58 -2.71 11.97 7.08
C ALA A 58 -2.55 10.89 8.16
N GLU A 59 -2.31 11.26 9.41
CA GLU A 59 -2.25 10.32 10.55
C GLU A 59 -3.53 9.48 10.70
N SER A 60 -4.72 10.10 10.63
CA SER A 60 -5.98 9.36 10.75
C SER A 60 -6.24 8.46 9.54
N ARG A 61 -5.90 8.93 8.34
CA ARG A 61 -6.02 8.14 7.10
C ARG A 61 -5.03 6.98 7.07
N HIS A 62 -3.81 7.20 7.53
CA HIS A 62 -2.78 6.18 7.64
C HIS A 62 -3.22 5.05 8.57
N ARG A 63 -3.74 5.40 9.75
CA ARG A 63 -4.28 4.42 10.70
C ARG A 63 -5.38 3.54 10.08
N PHE A 64 -6.28 4.14 9.32
CA PHE A 64 -7.31 3.37 8.60
C PHE A 64 -6.72 2.41 7.56
N LEU A 65 -5.62 2.79 6.88
CA LEU A 65 -4.92 1.89 5.96
C LEU A 65 -4.26 0.73 6.71
N GLU A 66 -3.70 0.97 7.89
CA GLU A 66 -3.13 -0.09 8.75
C GLU A 66 -4.22 -1.05 9.22
N GLU A 67 -5.34 -0.54 9.73
CA GLU A 67 -6.50 -1.35 10.16
C GLU A 67 -7.07 -2.20 9.00
N TYR A 68 -7.14 -1.62 7.80
CA TYR A 68 -7.54 -2.35 6.60
C TYR A 68 -6.57 -3.50 6.29
N LEU A 69 -5.25 -3.26 6.38
CA LEU A 69 -4.25 -4.30 6.14
C LEU A 69 -4.33 -5.41 7.18
N ASP A 70 -4.49 -5.05 8.46
CA ASP A 70 -4.62 -6.02 9.55
C ASP A 70 -5.83 -6.94 9.33
N GLN A 71 -6.98 -6.37 8.97
CA GLN A 71 -8.18 -7.14 8.65
C GLN A 71 -7.96 -8.01 7.41
N PHE A 72 -7.35 -7.46 6.36
CA PHE A 72 -7.03 -8.21 5.14
C PHE A 72 -6.15 -9.43 5.44
N TYR A 73 -5.08 -9.28 6.21
CA TYR A 73 -4.20 -10.40 6.55
C TYR A 73 -4.81 -11.38 7.55
N ALA A 74 -5.70 -10.92 8.44
CA ALA A 74 -6.44 -11.81 9.32
C ALA A 74 -7.33 -12.76 8.51
N GLU A 75 -8.07 -12.22 7.52
CA GLU A 75 -8.90 -13.01 6.60
C GLU A 75 -8.04 -13.91 5.70
N TRP A 76 -6.96 -13.38 5.11
CA TRP A 76 -6.09 -14.13 4.21
C TRP A 76 -5.43 -15.34 4.88
N ASN A 77 -5.00 -15.18 6.13
CA ASN A 77 -4.36 -16.25 6.91
C ASN A 77 -5.36 -17.11 7.69
N ALA A 78 -6.66 -16.96 7.46
CA ALA A 78 -7.74 -17.66 8.17
C ALA A 78 -7.62 -17.58 9.71
N LYS A 79 -7.20 -16.41 10.22
CA LYS A 79 -7.10 -16.13 11.66
C LYS A 79 -8.39 -15.52 12.22
N LYS A 80 -9.38 -15.27 11.36
CA LYS A 80 -10.67 -14.67 11.67
C LYS A 80 -11.74 -15.22 10.73
#